data_AF-A0AA35TXE4-F1
#
_entry.id   AF-A0AA35TXE4-F1
#
_cell.length_a   1.000
_cell.length_b   1.000
_cell.length_c   1.000
_cell.angle_alpha   90.00
_cell.angle_beta   90.00
_cell.angle_gamma   90.00
#
_symmetry.space_group_name_H-M   'P 1'
#
loop_
_entity.id
_entity.type
_entity.pdbx_description
1 polymer ?
#
loop_
_entity_poly.entity_id
_entity_poly.type
_entity_poly.pdbx_seq_one_letter_code
_entity_poly.pdbx_strand_id
1 'polypeptide(L)'
;MNCPCGATPLSALPCQDEPFLENDTPTCGRRCGKKLPCSTQGEQHICRSQCHNGPCPPCTKSRIVQCYECKVKVRLDCQEIDLTDQYVCSKCFKPCKQVMNCGRHQCGKHNCAEQEMAHLCNKKCMKRLPCGSHDCDQPCHSGDCKECTKTSIKKLSCDCGEEVRVQCGAITPECKKRCARVHACAHQVTHTCHNKETCPPCYAQVQRTCVGGHDTSTVYCYEDKITCNVMCGKPLPCGHKCQEEYHNGICKKECKQHCLIKCKNGSHNCVATCHYPHKCPSCKETFILKCKCGNKEQRALCSFVQSNGKTLLNPGGVQARISKIG
;
A
#
# COMPACT_ATOMS: atom_id res chain seq x y z
N MET A 1 -53.62 -56.79 -20.28
CA MET A 1 -52.46 -56.06 -19.72
C MET A 1 -51.21 -56.84 -20.07
N ASN A 2 -50.11 -56.20 -20.50
CA ASN A 2 -48.87 -56.87 -20.95
C ASN A 2 -47.65 -56.38 -20.14
N CYS A 3 -46.52 -57.09 -20.21
CA CYS A 3 -45.22 -56.62 -19.70
C CYS A 3 -44.90 -55.21 -20.22
N PRO A 4 -44.01 -54.47 -19.55
CA PRO A 4 -43.48 -53.20 -20.05
C PRO A 4 -42.96 -53.27 -21.49
N CYS A 5 -42.47 -54.43 -21.91
CA CYS A 5 -42.00 -54.72 -23.27
C CYS A 5 -43.08 -54.96 -24.34
N GLY A 6 -44.36 -55.13 -23.95
CA GLY A 6 -45.47 -55.53 -24.82
C GLY A 6 -45.47 -57.01 -25.26
N ALA A 7 -44.32 -57.69 -25.23
CA ALA A 7 -44.12 -59.02 -25.80
C ALA A 7 -44.82 -60.19 -25.06
N THR A 8 -45.26 -60.00 -23.81
CA THR A 8 -45.88 -61.05 -22.99
C THR A 8 -47.13 -60.50 -22.31
N PRO A 9 -48.29 -61.16 -22.42
CA PRO A 9 -49.44 -60.82 -21.57
C PRO A 9 -49.10 -61.10 -20.10
N LEU A 10 -49.60 -60.27 -19.19
CA LEU A 10 -49.35 -60.39 -17.73
C LEU A 10 -49.83 -61.75 -17.17
N SER A 11 -50.85 -62.34 -17.78
CA SER A 11 -51.36 -63.67 -17.42
C SER A 11 -50.42 -64.84 -17.73
N ALA A 12 -49.39 -64.63 -18.56
CA ALA A 12 -48.42 -65.65 -18.96
C ALA A 12 -47.04 -65.44 -18.30
N LEU A 13 -46.95 -64.58 -17.27
CA LEU A 13 -45.73 -64.36 -16.51
C LEU A 13 -45.64 -65.35 -15.34
N PRO A 14 -44.44 -65.86 -15.03
CA PRO A 14 -44.24 -66.70 -13.86
C PRO A 14 -44.63 -65.92 -12.59
N CYS A 15 -45.30 -66.59 -11.64
CA CYS A 15 -45.58 -66.04 -10.32
C CYS A 15 -44.27 -65.59 -9.68
N GLN A 16 -44.20 -64.33 -9.23
CA GLN A 16 -43.07 -63.83 -8.44
C GLN A 16 -43.51 -63.71 -6.98
N ASP A 17 -42.71 -64.26 -6.08
CA ASP A 17 -42.98 -64.35 -4.63
C ASP A 17 -42.77 -63.03 -3.85
N GLU A 18 -42.20 -62.00 -4.48
CA GLU A 18 -41.87 -60.73 -3.82
C GLU A 18 -42.93 -59.63 -4.11
N PRO A 19 -43.34 -58.85 -3.09
CA PRO A 19 -44.32 -57.79 -3.25
C PRO A 19 -43.78 -56.66 -4.13
N PHE A 20 -44.52 -56.34 -5.20
CA PHE A 20 -44.20 -55.23 -6.11
C PHE A 20 -44.36 -53.88 -5.41
N LEU A 21 -43.44 -52.94 -5.66
CA LEU A 21 -43.68 -51.52 -5.33
C LEU A 21 -44.96 -51.05 -6.04
N GLU A 22 -45.76 -50.21 -5.39
CA GLU A 22 -47.11 -49.77 -5.80
C GLU A 22 -47.25 -49.18 -7.23
N ASN A 23 -46.15 -49.04 -7.99
CA ASN A 23 -46.14 -48.45 -9.32
C ASN A 23 -45.37 -49.26 -10.39
N ASP A 24 -44.84 -50.44 -10.09
CA ASP A 24 -44.04 -51.22 -11.06
C ASP A 24 -44.82 -52.37 -11.69
N THR A 25 -44.75 -52.49 -13.03
CA THR A 25 -45.37 -53.60 -13.76
C THR A 25 -44.41 -54.79 -13.85
N PRO A 26 -44.87 -56.04 -13.65
CA PRO A 26 -44.01 -57.23 -13.71
C PRO A 26 -43.31 -57.37 -15.07
N THR A 27 -42.00 -57.62 -15.02
CA THR A 27 -41.17 -57.79 -16.22
C THR A 27 -41.13 -59.25 -16.65
N CYS A 28 -40.98 -59.52 -17.95
CA CYS A 28 -41.00 -60.90 -18.46
C CYS A 28 -39.64 -61.61 -18.46
N GLY A 29 -38.57 -60.96 -17.97
CA GLY A 29 -37.19 -61.47 -18.02
C GLY A 29 -36.57 -61.61 -19.43
N ARG A 30 -37.38 -61.58 -20.51
CA ARG A 30 -36.90 -61.64 -21.89
C ARG A 30 -36.26 -60.30 -22.31
N ARG A 31 -35.50 -60.32 -23.41
CA ARG A 31 -34.97 -59.09 -24.03
C ARG A 31 -36.10 -58.14 -24.38
N CYS A 32 -35.95 -56.86 -24.04
CA CYS A 32 -36.97 -55.82 -24.22
C CYS A 32 -37.39 -55.67 -25.69
N GLY A 33 -36.44 -55.60 -26.62
CA GLY A 33 -36.71 -55.60 -28.07
C GLY A 33 -37.37 -54.34 -28.62
N LYS A 34 -37.76 -53.38 -27.76
CA LYS A 34 -38.30 -52.07 -28.18
C LYS A 34 -37.34 -51.37 -29.14
N LYS A 35 -37.88 -50.79 -30.21
CA LYS A 35 -37.13 -49.92 -31.12
C LYS A 35 -36.69 -48.67 -30.36
N LEU A 36 -35.38 -48.40 -30.39
CA LEU A 36 -34.80 -47.21 -29.78
C LEU A 36 -35.07 -46.00 -30.69
N PRO A 37 -35.19 -44.78 -30.12
CA PRO A 37 -35.46 -43.56 -30.86
C PRO A 37 -34.36 -43.21 -31.87
N CYS A 38 -33.15 -43.77 -31.73
CA CYS A 38 -32.07 -43.62 -32.70
C CYS A 38 -32.22 -44.43 -33.99
N SER A 39 -33.29 -45.24 -34.12
CA SER A 39 -33.58 -46.00 -35.34
C SER A 39 -33.98 -45.08 -36.49
N THR A 40 -33.30 -45.18 -37.64
CA THR A 40 -33.63 -44.42 -38.86
C THR A 40 -34.13 -45.36 -39.96
N GLN A 41 -34.55 -44.83 -41.13
CA GLN A 41 -35.06 -45.62 -42.25
C GLN A 41 -34.06 -46.68 -42.78
N GLY A 42 -32.75 -46.53 -42.52
CA GLY A 42 -31.71 -47.46 -42.97
C GLY A 42 -31.11 -48.36 -41.87
N GLU A 43 -31.14 -47.97 -40.59
CA GLU A 43 -30.56 -48.73 -39.49
C GLU A 43 -31.54 -48.80 -38.30
N GLN A 44 -32.06 -50.00 -38.00
CA GLN A 44 -32.97 -50.22 -36.86
C GLN A 44 -32.19 -50.65 -35.62
N HIS A 45 -32.33 -49.87 -34.54
CA HIS A 45 -31.69 -50.12 -33.25
C HIS A 45 -32.72 -50.62 -32.25
N ILE A 46 -32.46 -51.75 -31.60
CA ILE A 46 -33.37 -52.37 -30.63
C ILE A 46 -32.71 -52.42 -29.25
N CYS A 47 -33.52 -52.27 -28.20
CA CYS A 47 -33.09 -52.44 -26.82
C CYS A 47 -32.68 -53.91 -26.58
N ARG A 48 -31.42 -54.12 -26.20
CA ARG A 48 -30.85 -55.46 -25.91
C ARG A 48 -30.90 -55.85 -24.44
N SER A 49 -31.29 -54.92 -23.56
CA SER A 49 -31.46 -55.18 -22.13
C SER A 49 -32.65 -56.09 -21.86
N GLN A 50 -32.66 -56.72 -20.69
CA GLN A 50 -33.83 -57.43 -20.19
C GLN A 50 -35.02 -56.47 -20.06
N CYS A 51 -36.24 -57.00 -20.05
CA CYS A 51 -37.45 -56.25 -19.82
C CYS A 51 -37.30 -55.44 -18.53
N HIS A 52 -37.51 -54.13 -18.60
CA HIS A 52 -37.30 -53.19 -17.52
C HIS A 52 -38.46 -52.20 -17.46
N ASN A 53 -38.65 -51.58 -16.30
CA ASN A 53 -39.55 -50.45 -16.15
C ASN A 53 -38.83 -49.15 -16.55
N GLY A 54 -39.59 -48.14 -16.99
CA GLY A 54 -39.04 -46.85 -17.44
C GLY A 54 -38.46 -46.82 -18.87
N PRO A 55 -37.74 -45.74 -19.24
CA PRO A 55 -37.16 -45.55 -20.58
C PRO A 55 -36.01 -46.53 -20.86
N CYS A 56 -35.84 -46.90 -22.13
CA CYS A 56 -34.77 -47.81 -22.53
C CYS A 56 -33.37 -47.18 -22.32
N PRO A 57 -32.36 -47.97 -21.94
CA PRO A 57 -31.00 -47.47 -21.80
C PRO A 57 -30.44 -46.93 -23.12
N PRO A 58 -29.43 -46.04 -23.06
CA PRO A 58 -28.84 -45.43 -24.24
C PRO A 58 -28.26 -46.49 -25.19
N CYS A 59 -28.37 -46.22 -26.49
CA CYS A 59 -27.93 -47.15 -27.52
C CYS A 59 -26.39 -47.25 -27.53
N THR A 60 -25.83 -48.46 -27.67
CA THR A 60 -24.38 -48.69 -27.78
C THR A 60 -23.92 -48.92 -29.22
N LYS A 61 -24.78 -48.63 -30.20
CA LYS A 61 -24.45 -48.77 -31.62
C LYS A 61 -24.06 -47.41 -32.18
N SER A 62 -23.26 -47.46 -33.23
CA SER A 62 -22.93 -46.31 -34.06
C SER A 62 -23.81 -46.27 -35.30
N ARG A 63 -24.17 -45.07 -35.77
CA ARG A 63 -24.89 -44.85 -37.03
C ARG A 63 -24.09 -43.94 -37.96
N ILE A 64 -24.40 -43.99 -39.26
CA ILE A 64 -23.82 -43.06 -40.24
C ILE A 64 -24.70 -41.82 -40.31
N VAL A 65 -24.13 -40.66 -39.97
CA VAL A 65 -24.75 -39.34 -40.15
C VAL A 65 -24.04 -38.59 -41.26
N GLN A 66 -24.79 -37.75 -41.98
CA GLN A 66 -24.24 -36.90 -43.02
C GLN A 66 -24.12 -35.47 -42.50
N CYS A 67 -22.94 -34.87 -42.62
CA CYS A 67 -22.74 -33.48 -42.29
C CYS A 67 -23.64 -32.59 -43.17
N TYR A 68 -24.39 -31.69 -42.54
CA TYR A 68 -25.26 -30.75 -43.24
C TYR A 68 -24.49 -29.87 -44.24
N GLU A 69 -23.29 -29.42 -43.87
CA GLU A 69 -22.46 -28.50 -44.64
C GLU A 69 -21.68 -29.18 -45.77
N CYS A 70 -20.72 -30.06 -45.44
CA CYS A 70 -19.82 -30.66 -46.42
C CYS A 70 -20.29 -32.00 -47.00
N LYS A 71 -21.49 -32.45 -46.62
CA LYS A 71 -22.11 -33.70 -47.08
C LYS A 71 -21.28 -34.97 -46.83
N VAL A 72 -20.20 -34.88 -46.05
CA VAL A 72 -19.38 -36.03 -45.66
C VAL A 72 -20.16 -36.94 -44.71
N LYS A 73 -20.08 -38.25 -44.94
CA LYS A 73 -20.66 -39.27 -44.07
C LYS A 73 -19.67 -39.61 -42.97
N VAL A 74 -20.11 -39.55 -41.71
CA VAL A 74 -19.30 -39.85 -40.52
C VAL A 74 -20.05 -40.90 -39.70
N ARG A 75 -19.30 -41.86 -39.14
CA ARG A 75 -19.85 -42.87 -38.23
C ARG A 75 -19.68 -42.36 -36.80
N LEU A 76 -20.78 -42.25 -36.07
CA LEU A 76 -20.81 -41.74 -34.69
C LEU A 76 -21.64 -42.63 -33.80
N ASP A 77 -21.30 -42.68 -32.52
CA ASP A 77 -22.06 -43.41 -31.52
C ASP A 77 -23.37 -42.71 -31.21
N CYS A 78 -24.48 -43.47 -31.16
CA CYS A 78 -25.81 -42.92 -30.94
C CYS A 78 -25.98 -42.14 -29.63
N GLN A 79 -25.04 -42.27 -28.69
CA GLN A 79 -25.04 -41.53 -27.42
C GLN A 79 -24.51 -40.10 -27.57
N GLU A 80 -23.69 -39.84 -28.58
CA GLU A 80 -22.95 -38.58 -28.75
C GLU A 80 -23.64 -37.61 -29.73
N ILE A 81 -24.83 -37.97 -30.22
CA ILE A 81 -25.52 -37.25 -31.29
C ILE A 81 -26.96 -36.98 -30.88
N ASP A 82 -27.32 -35.69 -30.81
CA ASP A 82 -28.71 -35.27 -30.83
C ASP A 82 -29.35 -35.73 -32.15
N LEU A 83 -30.55 -36.30 -32.07
CA LEU A 83 -31.27 -36.93 -33.20
C LEU A 83 -31.84 -35.91 -34.21
N THR A 84 -31.27 -34.71 -34.28
CA THR A 84 -31.72 -33.63 -35.17
C THR A 84 -31.00 -33.70 -36.52
N ASP A 85 -31.67 -33.27 -37.59
CA ASP A 85 -31.14 -33.28 -38.97
C ASP A 85 -30.02 -32.25 -39.25
N GLN A 86 -29.44 -31.63 -38.21
CA GLN A 86 -28.50 -30.51 -38.33
C GLN A 86 -27.08 -30.85 -37.84
N TYR A 87 -26.66 -32.11 -37.95
CA TYR A 87 -25.30 -32.50 -37.57
C TYR A 87 -24.24 -31.79 -38.45
N VAL A 88 -23.31 -31.09 -37.81
CA VAL A 88 -22.15 -30.45 -38.46
C VAL A 88 -20.87 -31.10 -37.95
N CYS A 89 -20.04 -31.63 -38.86
CA CYS A 89 -18.79 -32.29 -38.47
C CYS A 89 -17.76 -31.31 -37.89
N SER A 90 -16.80 -31.83 -37.11
CA SER A 90 -15.78 -31.02 -36.43
C SER A 90 -14.93 -30.14 -37.37
N LYS A 91 -14.82 -30.51 -38.66
CA LYS A 91 -14.10 -29.71 -39.67
C LYS A 91 -14.92 -28.51 -40.18
N CYS A 92 -16.25 -28.65 -40.21
CA CYS A 92 -17.17 -27.62 -40.67
C CYS A 92 -17.68 -26.74 -39.52
N PHE A 93 -17.55 -27.22 -38.29
CA PHE A 93 -17.95 -26.48 -37.11
C PHE A 93 -17.09 -25.21 -36.93
N LYS A 94 -17.63 -24.07 -37.34
CA LYS A 94 -17.06 -22.74 -37.09
C LYS A 94 -17.88 -22.06 -36.00
N PRO A 95 -17.46 -22.14 -34.73
CA PRO A 95 -18.21 -21.50 -33.65
C PRO A 95 -18.15 -19.98 -33.81
N CYS A 96 -19.24 -19.30 -33.45
CA CYS A 96 -19.24 -17.85 -33.40
C CYS A 96 -18.26 -17.33 -32.35
N LYS A 97 -17.36 -16.45 -32.79
CA LYS A 97 -16.32 -15.81 -31.95
C LYS A 97 -16.76 -14.48 -31.34
N GLN A 98 -18.00 -14.04 -31.59
CA GLN A 98 -18.47 -12.78 -31.03
C GLN A 98 -18.55 -12.86 -29.51
N VAL A 99 -18.17 -11.75 -28.88
CA VAL A 99 -18.26 -11.55 -27.44
C VAL A 99 -19.72 -11.27 -27.09
N MET A 100 -20.22 -11.96 -26.08
CA MET A 100 -21.56 -11.78 -25.52
C MET A 100 -21.68 -10.38 -24.93
N ASN A 101 -22.89 -9.89 -24.71
CA ASN A 101 -23.19 -8.56 -24.14
C ASN A 101 -22.44 -8.22 -22.84
N CYS A 102 -22.03 -9.22 -22.05
CA CYS A 102 -21.24 -9.06 -20.84
C CYS A 102 -19.76 -8.69 -21.06
N GLY A 103 -19.25 -8.71 -22.30
CA GLY A 103 -17.87 -8.35 -22.63
C GLY A 103 -16.79 -9.38 -22.28
N ARG A 104 -17.11 -10.45 -21.52
CA ARG A 104 -16.11 -11.47 -21.08
C ARG A 104 -16.27 -12.85 -21.74
N HIS A 105 -17.48 -13.22 -22.10
CA HIS A 105 -17.78 -14.56 -22.63
C HIS A 105 -17.92 -14.53 -24.15
N GLN A 106 -17.50 -15.60 -24.82
CA GLN A 106 -17.71 -15.79 -26.26
C GLN A 106 -18.94 -16.67 -26.50
N CYS A 107 -19.63 -16.47 -27.62
CA CYS A 107 -20.87 -17.19 -27.97
C CYS A 107 -20.66 -18.70 -28.15
N GLY A 108 -19.72 -19.11 -29.00
CA GLY A 108 -19.39 -20.52 -29.23
C GLY A 108 -20.43 -21.33 -30.02
N LYS A 109 -21.61 -20.76 -30.34
CA LYS A 109 -22.69 -21.45 -31.09
C LYS A 109 -22.50 -21.36 -32.61
N HIS A 110 -23.10 -22.30 -33.34
CA HIS A 110 -23.24 -22.28 -34.81
C HIS A 110 -24.50 -21.51 -35.23
N ASN A 111 -24.48 -20.82 -36.37
CA ASN A 111 -25.62 -20.09 -36.96
C ASN A 111 -26.37 -19.15 -35.99
N CYS A 112 -25.64 -18.45 -35.12
CA CYS A 112 -26.26 -17.57 -34.13
C CYS A 112 -26.55 -16.15 -34.67
N ALA A 113 -26.24 -15.85 -35.93
CA ALA A 113 -26.43 -14.53 -36.55
C ALA A 113 -27.91 -14.16 -36.75
N GLU A 114 -28.78 -15.16 -36.94
CA GLU A 114 -30.22 -14.96 -37.17
C GLU A 114 -31.04 -15.00 -35.88
N GLN A 115 -30.41 -15.19 -34.72
CA GLN A 115 -31.08 -15.26 -33.42
C GLN A 115 -30.91 -13.91 -32.69
N GLU A 116 -32.00 -13.15 -32.55
CA GLU A 116 -31.98 -11.82 -31.89
C GLU A 116 -31.38 -11.84 -30.46
N MET A 117 -31.47 -12.97 -29.76
CA MET A 117 -30.99 -13.15 -28.39
C MET A 117 -29.73 -14.05 -28.28
N ALA A 118 -29.05 -14.36 -29.39
CA ALA A 118 -27.90 -15.28 -29.40
C ALA A 118 -26.73 -14.85 -28.52
N HIS A 119 -26.56 -13.53 -28.32
CA HIS A 119 -25.40 -12.95 -27.67
C HIS A 119 -25.65 -12.47 -26.23
N LEU A 120 -26.73 -12.94 -25.58
CA LEU A 120 -27.03 -12.66 -24.18
C LEU A 120 -26.37 -13.66 -23.23
N CYS A 121 -25.57 -13.14 -22.29
CA CYS A 121 -24.87 -13.98 -21.33
C CYS A 121 -25.76 -14.34 -20.13
N ASN A 122 -26.23 -15.58 -20.08
CA ASN A 122 -27.01 -16.12 -18.95
C ASN A 122 -26.16 -16.85 -17.89
N LYS A 123 -24.82 -16.71 -17.94
CA LYS A 123 -23.95 -17.31 -16.93
C LYS A 123 -24.01 -16.47 -15.65
N LYS A 124 -23.73 -17.10 -14.50
CA LYS A 124 -23.46 -16.35 -13.26
C LYS A 124 -22.13 -15.60 -13.40
N CYS A 125 -22.04 -14.41 -12.80
CA CYS A 125 -20.84 -13.57 -12.88
C CYS A 125 -19.62 -14.25 -12.23
N MET A 126 -19.78 -14.79 -11.02
CA MET A 126 -18.73 -15.43 -10.21
C MET A 126 -17.44 -14.63 -10.03
N LYS A 127 -17.42 -13.34 -10.36
CA LYS A 127 -16.31 -12.43 -10.05
C LYS A 127 -16.27 -12.23 -8.53
N ARG A 128 -15.07 -12.16 -7.95
CA ARG A 128 -14.91 -11.87 -6.53
C ARG A 128 -15.49 -10.50 -6.20
N LEU A 129 -16.41 -10.44 -5.24
CA LEU A 129 -17.03 -9.19 -4.78
C LEU A 129 -16.00 -8.30 -4.05
N PRO A 130 -16.26 -6.98 -3.93
CA PRO A 130 -15.38 -6.05 -3.23
C PRO A 130 -15.06 -6.44 -1.77
N CYS A 131 -15.94 -7.20 -1.12
CA CYS A 131 -15.71 -7.74 0.23
C CYS A 131 -14.58 -8.79 0.33
N GLY A 132 -14.04 -9.26 -0.79
CA GLY A 132 -12.90 -10.19 -0.86
C GLY A 132 -13.20 -11.64 -0.46
N SER A 133 -14.37 -11.92 0.12
CA SER A 133 -14.70 -13.24 0.69
C SER A 133 -15.88 -13.94 0.00
N HIS A 134 -16.60 -13.27 -0.89
CA HIS A 134 -17.76 -13.83 -1.60
C HIS A 134 -17.66 -13.59 -3.10
N ASP A 135 -18.20 -14.52 -3.87
CA ASP A 135 -18.31 -14.41 -5.32
C ASP A 135 -19.70 -13.88 -5.71
N CYS A 136 -19.76 -13.15 -6.82
CA CYS A 136 -20.98 -12.54 -7.32
C CYS A 136 -21.97 -13.60 -7.83
N ASP A 137 -23.14 -13.71 -7.20
CA ASP A 137 -24.22 -14.64 -7.58
C ASP A 137 -25.19 -14.06 -8.63
N GLN A 138 -25.01 -12.80 -9.03
CA GLN A 138 -25.85 -12.16 -10.03
C GLN A 138 -25.58 -12.72 -11.44
N PRO A 139 -26.55 -12.59 -12.37
CA PRO A 139 -26.31 -12.82 -13.78
C PRO A 139 -25.11 -12.02 -14.28
N CYS A 140 -24.43 -12.53 -15.30
CA CYS A 140 -23.28 -11.87 -15.88
C CYS A 140 -23.69 -10.47 -16.35
N HIS A 141 -22.99 -9.47 -15.83
CA HIS A 141 -23.28 -8.07 -16.04
C HIS A 141 -22.01 -7.36 -16.50
N SER A 142 -22.18 -6.20 -17.14
CA SER A 142 -21.08 -5.32 -17.50
C SER A 142 -20.70 -4.44 -16.30
N GLY A 143 -19.42 -4.08 -16.19
CA GLY A 143 -18.89 -3.25 -15.11
C GLY A 143 -18.56 -4.00 -13.81
N ASP A 144 -18.32 -3.26 -12.74
CA ASP A 144 -17.98 -3.81 -11.43
C ASP A 144 -19.19 -4.38 -10.69
N CYS A 145 -18.93 -5.38 -9.85
CA CYS A 145 -19.98 -6.00 -9.06
C CYS A 145 -20.43 -5.05 -7.95
N LYS A 146 -21.75 -5.05 -7.70
CA LYS A 146 -22.35 -4.32 -6.57
C LYS A 146 -21.82 -4.85 -5.23
N GLU A 147 -22.12 -4.12 -4.16
CA GLU A 147 -21.76 -4.49 -2.79
C GLU A 147 -22.30 -5.89 -2.39
N CYS A 148 -21.65 -6.47 -1.39
CA CYS A 148 -22.02 -7.79 -0.90
C CYS A 148 -23.29 -7.71 -0.06
N THR A 149 -24.37 -8.39 -0.48
CA THR A 149 -25.63 -8.46 0.27
C THR A 149 -25.70 -9.63 1.25
N LYS A 150 -24.61 -10.41 1.39
CA LYS A 150 -24.58 -11.54 2.31
C LYS A 150 -24.50 -11.03 3.76
N THR A 151 -25.43 -11.48 4.61
CA THR A 151 -25.51 -11.17 6.04
C THR A 151 -24.48 -11.91 6.89
N SER A 152 -23.31 -12.26 6.33
CA SER A 152 -22.26 -12.86 7.14
C SER A 152 -21.62 -11.77 8.00
N ILE A 153 -21.63 -11.96 9.31
CA ILE A 153 -20.95 -11.07 10.25
C ILE A 153 -19.48 -11.48 10.27
N LYS A 154 -18.59 -10.64 9.76
CA LYS A 154 -17.15 -10.81 9.91
C LYS A 154 -16.74 -10.26 11.28
N LYS A 155 -16.04 -11.08 12.06
CA LYS A 155 -15.30 -10.59 13.23
C LYS A 155 -14.03 -9.91 12.73
N LEU A 156 -13.90 -8.62 13.00
CA LEU A 156 -12.69 -7.87 12.75
C LEU A 156 -12.02 -7.57 14.08
N SER A 157 -10.75 -7.93 14.20
CA SER A 157 -9.94 -7.64 15.37
C SER A 157 -9.04 -6.42 15.09
N CYS A 158 -9.09 -5.35 15.92
CA CYS A 158 -8.05 -4.29 15.91
C CYS A 158 -6.78 -4.88 16.55
N ASP A 159 -5.61 -4.32 16.24
CA ASP A 159 -4.36 -4.61 16.96
C ASP A 159 -4.46 -4.30 18.48
N CYS A 160 -5.43 -3.49 18.88
CA CYS A 160 -5.71 -3.24 20.30
C CYS A 160 -6.48 -4.37 21.00
N GLY A 161 -6.82 -5.45 20.30
CA GLY A 161 -7.54 -6.62 20.83
C GLY A 161 -9.06 -6.49 20.87
N GLU A 162 -9.63 -5.38 20.41
CA GLU A 162 -11.09 -5.25 20.26
C GLU A 162 -11.62 -6.04 19.07
N GLU A 163 -12.68 -6.81 19.29
CA GLU A 163 -13.44 -7.48 18.25
C GLU A 163 -14.70 -6.68 17.92
N VAL A 164 -14.82 -6.21 16.67
CA VAL A 164 -16.05 -5.63 16.15
C VAL A 164 -16.70 -6.60 15.16
N ARG A 165 -18.01 -6.76 15.31
CA ARG A 165 -18.86 -7.55 14.41
C ARG A 165 -19.38 -6.62 13.32
N VAL A 166 -18.85 -6.78 12.10
CA VAL A 166 -19.29 -5.98 10.95
C VAL A 166 -20.00 -6.85 9.94
N GLN A 167 -21.09 -6.35 9.38
CA GLN A 167 -21.72 -7.01 8.23
C GLN A 167 -20.77 -6.96 7.04
N CYS A 168 -20.72 -8.04 6.28
CA CYS A 168 -19.90 -8.12 5.07
C CYS A 168 -20.27 -6.99 4.09
N GLY A 169 -19.32 -6.11 3.79
CA GLY A 169 -19.54 -4.93 2.94
C GLY A 169 -19.83 -3.63 3.70
N ALA A 170 -20.07 -3.68 5.02
CA ALA A 170 -20.19 -2.46 5.82
C ALA A 170 -18.83 -1.78 5.99
N ILE A 171 -18.84 -0.45 6.04
CA ILE A 171 -17.67 0.36 6.39
C ILE A 171 -17.24 -0.05 7.80
N THR A 172 -15.98 -0.48 7.93
CA THR A 172 -15.43 -0.88 9.23
C THR A 172 -15.40 0.33 10.16
N PRO A 173 -15.96 0.23 11.37
CA PRO A 173 -15.98 1.36 12.30
C PRO A 173 -14.56 1.68 12.77
N GLU A 174 -14.27 2.97 12.94
CA GLU A 174 -13.02 3.42 13.54
C GLU A 174 -12.97 3.02 15.03
N CYS A 175 -11.82 2.50 15.45
CA CYS A 175 -11.63 2.10 16.84
C CYS A 175 -11.37 3.33 17.72
N LYS A 176 -12.23 3.55 18.72
CA LYS A 176 -12.18 4.71 19.64
C LYS A 176 -11.19 4.54 20.80
N LYS A 177 -10.59 3.36 20.98
CA LYS A 177 -9.59 3.15 22.03
C LYS A 177 -8.30 3.89 21.68
N ARG A 178 -7.56 4.29 22.72
CA ARG A 178 -6.20 4.83 22.57
C ARG A 178 -5.28 3.75 22.00
N CYS A 179 -4.28 4.17 21.24
CA CYS A 179 -3.28 3.26 20.72
C CYS A 179 -2.56 2.53 21.87
N ALA A 180 -2.46 1.19 21.76
CA ALA A 180 -1.82 0.32 22.75
C ALA A 180 -0.42 -0.13 22.34
N ARG A 181 0.10 0.38 21.21
CA ARG A 181 1.46 0.04 20.74
C ARG A 181 2.51 0.64 21.69
N VAL A 182 3.72 0.08 21.67
CA VAL A 182 4.82 0.62 22.48
C VAL A 182 5.30 1.93 21.85
N HIS A 183 5.36 2.99 22.65
CA HIS A 183 5.82 4.30 22.23
C HIS A 183 7.11 4.67 22.97
N ALA A 184 8.02 5.38 22.28
CA ALA A 184 9.26 5.87 22.89
C ALA A 184 9.02 7.03 23.88
N CYS A 185 7.85 7.65 23.85
CA CYS A 185 7.51 8.74 24.74
C CYS A 185 6.99 8.24 26.10
N ALA A 186 7.38 8.93 27.18
CA ALA A 186 7.06 8.53 28.55
C ALA A 186 5.71 9.06 29.07
N HIS A 187 4.97 9.81 28.25
CA HIS A 187 3.67 10.38 28.63
C HIS A 187 2.51 9.60 28.02
N GLN A 188 1.29 9.88 28.48
CA GLN A 188 0.10 9.25 27.95
C GLN A 188 -0.12 9.62 26.47
N VAL A 189 -0.45 8.62 25.66
CA VAL A 189 -0.72 8.78 24.23
C VAL A 189 -2.17 9.19 24.00
N THR A 190 -2.38 10.19 23.13
CA THR A 190 -3.68 10.82 22.89
C THR A 190 -4.35 10.41 21.58
N HIS A 191 -3.65 9.71 20.67
CA HIS A 191 -4.23 9.25 19.41
C HIS A 191 -4.94 7.88 19.56
N THR A 192 -5.89 7.62 18.66
CA THR A 192 -6.73 6.41 18.64
C THR A 192 -6.05 5.21 17.94
N CYS A 193 -6.59 3.98 18.11
CA CYS A 193 -6.14 2.78 17.37
C CYS A 193 -6.24 3.07 15.87
N HIS A 194 -5.17 2.77 15.14
CA HIS A 194 -5.09 2.94 13.70
C HIS A 194 -4.52 1.68 13.07
N ASN A 195 -4.89 1.41 11.82
CA ASN A 195 -4.44 0.23 11.09
C ASN A 195 -3.06 0.44 10.43
N LYS A 196 -2.63 1.69 10.21
CA LYS A 196 -1.32 1.99 9.61
C LYS A 196 -0.18 1.39 10.44
N GLU A 197 0.89 0.91 9.81
CA GLU A 197 2.04 0.32 10.50
C GLU A 197 2.74 1.33 11.44
N THR A 198 2.93 2.56 10.97
CA THR A 198 3.58 3.63 11.74
C THR A 198 2.55 4.45 12.52
N CYS A 199 2.84 4.70 13.80
CA CYS A 199 2.04 5.61 14.62
C CYS A 199 2.18 7.07 14.17
N PRO A 200 1.11 7.87 14.27
CA PRO A 200 1.19 9.30 14.00
C PRO A 200 2.15 10.00 14.99
N PRO A 201 2.76 11.13 14.59
CA PRO A 201 3.64 11.90 15.47
C PRO A 201 2.88 12.38 16.71
N CYS A 202 3.59 12.44 17.84
CA CYS A 202 2.98 12.81 19.10
C CYS A 202 3.01 14.33 19.35
N TYR A 203 1.83 14.95 19.36
CA TYR A 203 1.62 16.37 19.69
C TYR A 203 1.37 16.63 21.18
N ALA A 204 1.75 15.69 22.06
CA ALA A 204 1.75 15.98 23.49
C ALA A 204 2.79 17.07 23.79
N GLN A 205 2.40 18.06 24.57
CA GLN A 205 3.29 19.11 25.03
C GLN A 205 4.18 18.58 26.16
N VAL A 206 5.49 18.73 26.00
CA VAL A 206 6.50 18.30 26.96
C VAL A 206 7.47 19.45 27.24
N GLN A 207 8.00 19.52 28.45
CA GLN A 207 9.10 20.42 28.78
C GLN A 207 10.41 19.81 28.27
N ARG A 208 11.15 20.53 27.44
CA ARG A 208 12.51 20.14 27.03
C ARG A 208 13.46 21.29 27.21
N THR A 209 14.68 20.97 27.60
CA THR A 209 15.79 21.93 27.68
C THR A 209 16.54 21.96 26.36
N CYS A 210 16.97 23.14 25.91
CA CYS A 210 17.66 23.31 24.65
C CYS A 210 18.95 22.47 24.58
N VAL A 211 19.41 22.15 23.37
CA VAL A 211 20.66 21.38 23.17
C VAL A 211 21.87 22.01 23.88
N GLY A 212 21.86 23.33 24.04
CA GLY A 212 22.89 24.08 24.77
C GLY A 212 22.78 24.04 26.30
N GLY A 213 21.65 23.58 26.86
CA GLY A 213 21.37 23.58 28.30
C GLY A 213 20.99 24.96 28.88
N HIS A 214 20.56 25.90 28.04
CA HIS A 214 20.34 27.30 28.42
C HIS A 214 18.92 27.62 28.89
N ASP A 215 17.89 27.08 28.21
CA ASP A 215 16.48 27.39 28.46
C ASP A 215 15.60 26.14 28.33
N THR A 216 14.50 26.12 29.08
CA THR A 216 13.49 25.05 29.01
C THR A 216 12.20 25.60 28.44
N SER A 217 11.75 25.03 27.33
CA SER A 217 10.57 25.46 26.60
C SER A 217 9.58 24.31 26.45
N THR A 218 8.29 24.65 26.41
CA THR A 218 7.21 23.71 26.09
C THR A 218 7.19 23.46 24.60
N VAL A 219 7.46 22.23 24.18
CA VAL A 219 7.47 21.81 22.77
C VAL A 219 6.66 20.56 22.56
N TYR A 220 6.41 20.18 21.31
CA TYR A 220 5.73 18.92 21.02
C TYR A 220 6.70 17.75 21.14
N CYS A 221 6.23 16.61 21.63
CA CYS A 221 7.10 15.44 21.89
C CYS A 221 7.85 14.94 20.65
N TYR A 222 7.29 15.11 19.44
CA TYR A 222 7.97 14.73 18.20
C TYR A 222 9.22 15.59 17.90
N GLU A 223 9.38 16.75 18.54
CA GLU A 223 10.50 17.67 18.34
C GLU A 223 11.72 17.26 19.19
N ASP A 224 12.51 16.31 18.68
CA ASP A 224 13.68 15.72 19.38
C ASP A 224 14.68 16.76 19.91
N LYS A 225 14.93 17.81 19.13
CA LYS A 225 15.96 18.82 19.42
C LYS A 225 15.36 20.22 19.37
N ILE A 226 15.53 20.95 20.46
CA ILE A 226 15.11 22.34 20.55
C ILE A 226 16.32 23.27 20.67
N THR A 227 16.29 24.34 19.90
CA THR A 227 17.32 25.38 19.87
C THR A 227 16.76 26.65 20.49
N CYS A 228 17.50 27.24 21.41
CA CYS A 228 17.19 28.56 21.96
C CYS A 228 18.05 29.63 21.28
N ASN A 229 17.59 30.88 21.28
CA ASN A 229 18.38 32.03 20.83
C ASN A 229 19.24 32.64 21.97
N VAL A 230 19.50 31.88 23.02
CA VAL A 230 20.29 32.35 24.17
C VAL A 230 21.79 32.24 23.83
N MET A 231 22.48 33.38 23.86
CA MET A 231 23.94 33.47 23.73
C MET A 231 24.64 32.60 24.78
N CYS A 232 25.56 31.73 24.37
CA CYS A 232 26.16 30.74 25.27
C CYS A 232 26.92 31.35 26.47
N GLY A 233 27.77 32.36 26.24
CA GLY A 233 28.49 33.08 27.31
C GLY A 233 29.56 32.29 28.07
N LYS A 234 29.74 30.98 27.83
CA LYS A 234 30.74 30.14 28.50
C LYS A 234 32.18 30.62 28.22
N PRO A 235 33.09 30.54 29.20
CA PRO A 235 34.49 30.95 29.02
C PRO A 235 35.22 30.00 28.05
N LEU A 236 35.87 30.58 27.04
CA LEU A 236 36.74 29.91 26.09
C LEU A 236 38.16 29.75 26.69
N PRO A 237 38.97 28.80 26.20
CA PRO A 237 40.35 28.61 26.66
C PRO A 237 41.25 29.85 26.52
N CYS A 238 40.93 30.73 25.56
CA CYS A 238 41.63 32.00 25.36
C CYS A 238 41.24 33.09 26.38
N GLY A 239 40.33 32.81 27.31
CA GLY A 239 39.83 33.75 28.33
C GLY A 239 38.63 34.60 27.89
N HIS A 240 38.23 34.51 26.61
CA HIS A 240 37.04 35.20 26.11
C HIS A 240 35.73 34.45 26.44
N LYS A 241 34.58 35.11 26.25
CA LYS A 241 33.26 34.48 26.40
C LYS A 241 32.68 34.11 25.04
N CYS A 242 32.14 32.89 24.91
CA CYS A 242 31.49 32.40 23.70
C CYS A 242 30.32 33.33 23.29
N GLN A 243 30.33 33.80 22.04
CA GLN A 243 29.30 34.66 21.44
C GLN A 243 28.44 33.93 20.40
N GLU A 244 28.53 32.60 20.34
CA GLU A 244 27.74 31.80 19.41
C GLU A 244 26.33 31.53 19.98
N GLU A 245 25.33 31.62 19.10
CA GLU A 245 23.92 31.33 19.40
C GLU A 245 23.64 29.81 19.35
N TYR A 246 24.40 29.05 18.54
CA TYR A 246 24.18 27.61 18.34
C TYR A 246 25.49 26.80 18.32
N HIS A 247 25.65 25.89 19.29
CA HIS A 247 26.64 24.82 19.23
C HIS A 247 26.24 23.62 20.09
N ASN A 248 26.71 22.42 19.73
CA ASN A 248 26.39 21.14 20.40
C ASN A 248 27.14 20.98 21.74
N GLY A 249 27.02 21.96 22.65
CA GLY A 249 27.63 21.93 23.98
C GLY A 249 29.14 22.22 24.03
N ILE A 250 29.88 22.00 22.93
CA ILE A 250 31.31 22.33 22.82
C ILE A 250 31.47 23.68 22.12
N CYS A 251 31.93 24.70 22.85
CA CYS A 251 32.25 26.00 22.23
C CYS A 251 33.44 25.83 21.27
N LYS A 252 33.30 26.30 20.02
CA LYS A 252 34.38 26.21 19.02
C LYS A 252 35.66 26.89 19.54
N LYS A 253 36.81 26.29 19.27
CA LYS A 253 38.13 26.78 19.73
C LYS A 253 38.58 28.07 19.03
N GLU A 254 38.06 28.34 17.84
CA GLU A 254 38.43 29.52 17.04
C GLU A 254 37.67 30.77 17.50
N CYS A 255 38.34 31.60 18.30
CA CYS A 255 37.79 32.84 18.82
C CYS A 255 37.97 33.98 17.80
N LYS A 256 36.86 34.55 17.31
CA LYS A 256 36.88 35.71 16.40
C LYS A 256 36.88 37.07 17.12
N GLN A 257 36.86 37.07 18.45
CA GLN A 257 36.83 38.30 19.25
C GLN A 257 38.19 39.00 19.23
N HIS A 258 38.20 40.32 19.42
CA HIS A 258 39.44 41.08 19.57
C HIS A 258 40.17 40.67 20.84
N CYS A 259 41.50 40.71 20.84
CA CYS A 259 42.30 40.36 21.99
C CYS A 259 41.99 41.27 23.21
N LEU A 260 41.90 40.69 24.41
CA LEU A 260 41.64 41.43 25.65
C LEU A 260 42.92 41.87 26.39
N ILE A 261 44.09 41.51 25.86
CA ILE A 261 45.38 41.84 26.48
C ILE A 261 45.67 43.32 26.27
N LYS A 262 45.98 44.04 27.35
CA LYS A 262 46.40 45.44 27.28
C LYS A 262 47.73 45.55 26.54
N CYS A 263 47.84 46.52 25.64
CA CYS A 263 49.10 46.86 24.97
C CYS A 263 50.19 47.15 26.02
N LYS A 264 51.48 46.99 25.68
CA LYS A 264 52.61 47.24 26.58
C LYS A 264 52.58 48.63 27.25
N ASN A 265 51.95 49.60 26.59
CA ASN A 265 51.78 50.98 27.09
C ASN A 265 50.51 51.19 27.94
N GLY A 266 49.73 50.14 28.20
CA GLY A 266 48.56 50.12 29.09
C GLY A 266 47.34 50.94 28.64
N SER A 267 47.43 51.67 27.52
CA SER A 267 46.44 52.67 27.13
C SER A 267 45.22 52.12 26.38
N HIS A 268 45.33 50.94 25.77
CA HIS A 268 44.27 50.29 24.99
C HIS A 268 44.48 48.77 24.95
N ASN A 269 43.44 48.04 24.55
CA ASN A 269 43.49 46.59 24.33
C ASN A 269 44.05 46.29 22.93
N CYS A 270 44.70 45.14 22.76
CA CYS A 270 45.19 44.71 21.47
C CYS A 270 44.03 44.58 20.46
N VAL A 271 44.15 45.28 19.32
CA VAL A 271 43.12 45.32 18.26
C VAL A 271 43.14 44.10 17.34
N ALA A 272 44.14 43.23 17.46
CA ALA A 272 44.20 42.00 16.69
C ALA A 272 43.08 41.04 17.13
N THR A 273 42.58 40.25 16.18
CA THR A 273 41.72 39.09 16.47
C THR A 273 42.43 38.15 17.45
N CYS A 274 41.65 37.39 18.23
CA CYS A 274 42.18 36.44 19.20
C CYS A 274 43.16 35.46 18.54
N HIS A 275 44.42 35.72 18.82
CA HIS A 275 45.61 35.00 18.38
C HIS A 275 46.11 33.96 19.40
N TYR A 276 45.27 33.52 20.34
CA TYR A 276 45.66 32.46 21.28
C TYR A 276 46.04 31.17 20.52
N PRO A 277 47.13 30.48 20.87
CA PRO A 277 47.99 30.65 22.06
C PRO A 277 49.23 31.54 21.85
N HIS A 278 49.30 32.28 20.74
CA HIS A 278 50.47 33.10 20.40
C HIS A 278 50.51 34.43 21.17
N LYS A 279 51.71 35.01 21.29
CA LYS A 279 51.94 36.31 21.93
C LYS A 279 51.38 37.46 21.09
N CYS A 280 51.05 38.58 21.74
CA CYS A 280 50.58 39.79 21.08
C CYS A 280 51.51 40.30 19.98
N PRO A 281 50.99 40.51 18.75
CA PRO A 281 51.77 41.16 17.71
C PRO A 281 52.12 42.59 18.14
N SER A 282 53.19 43.13 17.55
CA SER A 282 53.59 44.52 17.77
C SER A 282 52.44 45.48 17.45
N CYS A 283 52.15 46.39 18.37
CA CYS A 283 51.04 47.32 18.23
C CYS A 283 51.28 48.29 17.05
N LYS A 284 50.38 48.25 16.07
CA LYS A 284 50.41 49.11 14.86
C LYS A 284 49.51 50.35 14.99
N GLU A 285 48.89 50.57 16.15
CA GLU A 285 48.07 51.76 16.40
C GLU A 285 48.91 53.04 16.31
N THR A 286 48.39 54.05 15.63
CA THR A 286 48.99 55.39 15.56
C THR A 286 48.25 56.36 16.47
N PHE A 287 48.99 57.10 17.29
CA PHE A 287 48.46 58.17 18.12
C PHE A 287 48.95 59.52 17.60
N ILE A 288 48.15 60.57 17.79
CA ILE A 288 48.55 61.94 17.44
C ILE A 288 49.18 62.60 18.66
N LEU A 289 50.44 62.97 18.51
CA LEU A 289 51.19 63.79 19.47
C LEU A 289 50.99 65.25 19.10
N LYS A 290 50.26 65.98 19.94
CA LYS A 290 50.15 67.44 19.81
C LYS A 290 51.29 68.10 20.59
N CYS A 291 51.98 69.05 19.96
CA CYS A 291 53.00 69.85 20.61
C CYS A 291 52.37 70.71 21.72
N LYS A 292 53.14 71.03 22.77
CA LYS A 292 52.67 71.89 23.88
C LYS A 292 52.22 73.28 23.41
N CYS A 293 52.76 73.78 22.30
CA CYS A 293 52.35 75.06 21.69
C CYS A 293 51.08 74.98 20.82
N GLY A 294 50.46 73.80 20.67
CA GLY A 294 49.24 73.59 19.88
C GLY A 294 49.42 73.60 18.35
N ASN A 295 50.51 74.16 17.84
CA ASN A 295 50.68 74.46 16.41
C ASN A 295 51.25 73.32 15.55
N LYS A 296 51.59 72.17 16.15
CA LYS A 296 52.15 71.01 15.41
C LYS A 296 51.56 69.71 15.94
N GLU A 297 51.15 68.84 15.03
CA GLU A 297 50.64 67.49 15.31
C GLU A 297 51.47 66.46 14.55
N GLN A 298 51.92 65.40 15.22
CA GLN A 298 52.68 64.31 14.60
C GLN A 298 52.04 62.97 14.92
N ARG A 299 51.89 62.10 13.91
CA ARG A 299 51.44 60.72 14.11
C ARG A 299 52.63 59.86 14.54
N ALA A 300 52.48 59.12 15.63
CA ALA A 300 53.49 58.19 16.12
C ALA A 300 52.86 56.81 16.36
N LEU A 301 53.56 55.74 15.98
CA LEU A 301 53.11 54.37 16.27
C LEU A 301 53.34 54.04 17.76
N CYS A 302 52.39 53.33 18.35
CA CYS A 302 52.45 52.90 19.75
C CYS A 302 53.70 52.07 20.05
N SER A 303 54.19 51.30 19.08
CA SER A 303 55.41 50.50 19.20
C SER A 303 56.68 51.29 19.53
N PHE A 304 56.73 52.59 19.23
CA PHE A 304 57.88 53.46 19.52
C PHE A 304 57.75 54.21 20.85
N VAL A 305 56.65 54.02 21.57
CA VAL A 305 56.37 54.68 22.84
C VAL A 305 56.91 53.81 23.97
N GLN A 306 57.96 54.26 24.68
CA GLN A 306 58.47 53.58 25.88
C GLN A 306 57.58 53.89 27.10
N SER A 307 57.33 52.85 27.89
CA SER A 307 56.50 52.86 29.09
C SER A 307 57.22 53.51 30.27
N ASN A 308 57.41 54.82 30.23
CA ASN A 308 57.61 55.63 31.42
C ASN A 308 56.70 56.85 31.27
N GLY A 309 55.54 56.78 31.94
CA GLY A 309 54.48 57.77 31.82
C GLY A 309 55.03 59.18 31.78
N LYS A 310 54.72 59.90 30.69
CA LYS A 310 54.91 61.34 30.43
C LYS A 310 56.06 61.79 29.53
N THR A 311 56.84 60.92 28.87
CA THR A 311 57.79 61.44 27.87
C THR A 311 58.06 60.47 26.72
N LEU A 312 57.88 60.95 25.49
CA LEU A 312 58.36 60.28 24.28
C LEU A 312 59.64 60.94 23.80
N LEU A 313 60.68 60.13 23.61
CA LEU A 313 61.80 60.48 22.75
C LEU A 313 61.37 60.22 21.30
N ASN A 314 60.98 61.30 20.60
CA ASN A 314 61.00 61.32 19.14
C ASN A 314 62.45 61.04 18.68
N PRO A 315 62.73 60.39 17.54
CA PRO A 315 64.06 60.44 16.91
C PRO A 315 64.63 61.86 16.70
N GLY A 316 63.82 62.92 16.92
CA GLY A 316 64.25 64.34 16.99
C GLY A 316 64.15 65.03 18.37
N GLY A 317 64.05 64.30 19.50
CA GLY A 317 64.25 64.86 20.85
C GLY A 317 63.13 65.73 21.47
N VAL A 318 61.92 65.78 20.90
CA VAL A 318 60.84 66.67 21.41
C VAL A 318 59.85 65.95 22.34
N GLN A 319 59.64 66.49 23.55
CA GLN A 319 58.67 66.00 24.54
C GLN A 319 57.21 66.41 24.19
N ALA A 320 56.30 65.46 24.00
CA ALA A 320 54.88 65.71 23.71
C ALA A 320 53.91 65.04 24.71
N ARG A 321 52.68 65.56 24.85
CA ARG A 321 51.58 64.92 25.63
C ARG A 321 50.77 64.01 24.71
N ILE A 322 50.36 62.85 25.22
CA ILE A 322 49.51 61.89 24.52
C ILE A 322 48.05 62.28 24.79
N SER A 323 47.30 62.64 23.75
CA SER A 323 45.84 62.74 23.82
C SER A 323 45.24 61.56 23.05
N LYS A 324 44.44 60.74 23.73
CA LYS A 324 43.74 59.59 23.15
C LYS A 324 42.56 60.08 22.31
N ILE A 325 42.40 59.57 21.09
CA ILE A 325 41.14 59.71 20.36
C ILE A 325 40.27 58.52 20.78
N GLY A 326 39.02 58.80 21.14
CA GLY A 326 38.01 57.80 21.52
C GLY A 326 37.65 56.88 20.37
#